data_AF-A0A957JJ18-F1
#
_entry.id   AF-A0A957JJ18-F1
#
_cell.length_a   1.000
_cell.length_b   1.000
_cell.length_c   1.000
_cell.angle_alpha   90.00
_cell.angle_beta   90.00
_cell.angle_gamma   90.00
#
_symmetry.space_group_name_H-M   'P 1'
#
loop_
_entity.id
_entity.type
_entity.pdbx_description
1 polymer ?
#
loop_
_entity_poly.entity_id
_entity_poly.type
_entity_poly.pdbx_seq_one_letter_code
_entity_poly.pdbx_strand_id
1 'polypeptide(L)' 'MIKDTLLDNYAGVEEVSSRLKIHPESVRRLIRQGKLPAIKFGNKWLVEKAALDQFASRYDPRPGNKATLF' A
#
# COMPACT_ATOMS: atom_id res chain seq x y z
N MET A 1 25.00 11.10 -10.44
CA MET A 1 23.58 11.44 -10.18
C MET A 1 22.80 10.13 -10.03
N ILE A 2 22.97 9.40 -8.92
CA ILE A 2 22.55 7.98 -8.78
C ILE A 2 21.61 7.76 -7.57
N LYS A 3 21.41 8.78 -6.73
CA LYS A 3 20.62 8.66 -5.49
C LYS A 3 19.10 8.66 -5.70
N ASP A 4 18.62 9.04 -6.88
CA ASP A 4 17.19 9.21 -7.17
C ASP A 4 16.49 7.87 -7.43
N THR A 5 17.16 6.98 -8.15
CA THR A 5 16.56 5.77 -8.74
C THR A 5 16.17 4.70 -7.71
N LEU A 6 16.76 4.71 -6.51
CA LEU A 6 16.47 3.74 -5.47
C LEU A 6 15.27 4.14 -4.60
N LEU A 7 15.13 5.44 -4.31
CA LEU A 7 13.97 5.97 -3.60
C LEU A 7 12.73 5.93 -4.50
N ASP A 8 12.91 6.03 -5.82
CA ASP A 8 11.85 5.85 -6.79
C ASP A 8 11.14 4.50 -6.69
N ASN A 9 11.81 3.45 -6.22
CA ASN A 9 11.21 2.13 -6.10
C ASN A 9 10.35 1.97 -4.84
N TYR A 10 10.40 2.90 -3.89
CA TYR A 10 9.67 2.82 -2.63
C TYR A 10 8.68 3.98 -2.48
N ALA A 11 7.41 3.63 -2.31
CA ALA A 11 6.33 4.57 -2.05
C ALA A 11 6.02 4.62 -0.55
N GLY A 12 5.85 5.82 0.00
CA GLY A 12 5.33 6.02 1.35
C GLY A 12 3.82 5.78 1.42
N VAL A 13 3.27 5.75 2.64
CA VAL A 13 1.83 5.56 2.89
C VAL A 13 0.96 6.55 2.10
N GLU A 14 1.34 7.83 2.01
CA GLU A 14 0.58 8.84 1.27
C GLU A 14 0.57 8.57 -0.23
N GLU A 15 1.71 8.21 -0.81
CA GLU A 15 1.81 7.91 -2.24
C GLU A 15 1.02 6.64 -2.61
N VAL A 16 1.12 5.61 -1.76
CA VAL A 16 0.30 4.39 -1.85
C VAL A 16 -1.19 4.72 -1.79
N SER A 17 -1.58 5.62 -0.88
CA SER A 17 -2.98 6.04 -0.70
C SER A 17 -3.54 6.70 -1.95
N SER A 18 -2.76 7.61 -2.55
CA SER A 18 -3.11 8.29 -3.80
C SER A 18 -3.20 7.31 -4.97
N ARG A 19 -2.28 6.34 -5.05
CA ARG A 19 -2.25 5.34 -6.13
C ARG A 19 -3.44 4.37 -6.06
N LEU A 20 -3.77 3.89 -4.86
CA LEU A 20 -4.91 2.99 -4.63
C LEU A 20 -6.25 3.73 -4.49
N LYS A 21 -6.24 5.07 -4.44
CA LYS A 21 -7.40 5.92 -4.18
C LYS A 21 -8.16 5.53 -2.90
N ILE A 22 -7.42 5.19 -1.85
CA ILE A 22 -7.96 4.85 -0.52
C ILE A 22 -7.39 5.76 0.55
N HIS A 23 -8.07 5.89 1.69
CA HIS A 23 -7.56 6.69 2.81
C HIS A 23 -6.23 6.13 3.34
N PRO A 24 -5.24 6.97 3.72
CA PRO A 24 -3.95 6.52 4.26
C PRO A 24 -4.07 5.63 5.51
N GLU A 25 -5.13 5.84 6.31
CA GLU A 25 -5.42 4.95 7.44
C GLU A 25 -5.81 3.53 6.98
N SER A 26 -6.51 3.40 5.86
CA SER A 26 -6.81 2.10 5.26
C SER A 26 -5.53 1.42 4.75
N VAL A 27 -4.59 2.18 4.19
CA VAL A 27 -3.26 1.67 3.82
C VAL A 27 -2.53 1.12 5.04
N ARG A 28 -2.47 1.88 6.15
CA ARG A 28 -1.86 1.41 7.41
C ARG A 28 -2.56 0.16 7.93
N ARG A 29 -3.89 0.09 7.83
CA ARG A 29 -4.66 -1.10 8.20
C ARG A 29 -4.28 -2.31 7.33
N LEU A 30 -4.12 -2.14 6.02
CA LEU A 30 -3.69 -3.22 5.11
C LEU A 30 -2.27 -3.72 5.43
N ILE A 31 -1.37 -2.80 5.76
CA ILE A 31 0.00 -3.10 6.20
C ILE A 31 -0.02 -3.91 7.50
N ARG A 32 -0.80 -3.46 8.50
CA ARG A 32 -0.95 -4.18 9.79
C ARG A 32 -1.60 -5.55 9.63
N GLN A 33 -2.46 -5.72 8.64
CA GLN A 33 -3.07 -7.02 8.29
C GLN A 33 -2.13 -7.94 7.51
N GLY A 34 -0.95 -7.47 7.08
CA GLY A 34 -0.02 -8.25 6.26
C GLY A 34 -0.48 -8.45 4.81
N LYS A 35 -1.51 -7.72 4.36
CA LYS A 35 -2.03 -7.82 2.99
C LYS A 35 -1.19 -7.04 1.98
N LEU A 36 -0.63 -5.92 2.43
CA LEU A 36 0.25 -5.10 1.62
C LEU A 36 1.68 -5.25 2.18
N PRO A 37 2.62 -5.80 1.38
CA PRO A 37 4.00 -5.93 1.82
C PRO A 37 4.62 -4.54 1.98
N ALA A 38 5.03 -4.23 3.21
CA ALA A 38 5.65 -2.96 3.55
C ALA A 38 6.83 -3.18 4.50
N ILE A 39 7.87 -2.38 4.30
CA ILE A 39 9.08 -2.36 5.12
C ILE A 39 8.96 -1.19 6.10
N LYS A 40 9.24 -1.45 7.38
CA LYS A 40 9.30 -0.39 8.38
C LYS A 40 10.67 0.28 8.30
N PHE A 41 10.69 1.55 7.92
CA PHE A 41 11.90 2.36 7.86
C PHE A 41 11.82 3.49 8.89
N GLY A 42 12.44 3.27 10.06
CA GLY A 42 12.30 4.16 11.21
C GLY A 42 10.84 4.27 11.68
N ASN A 43 10.28 5.47 11.58
CA ASN A 43 8.88 5.77 11.91
C ASN A 43 7.92 5.73 10.72
N LYS A 44 8.40 5.44 9.51
CA LYS A 44 7.58 5.40 8.30
C LYS A 44 7.46 3.98 7.75
N TRP A 45 6.37 3.73 7.04
CA TRP A 45 6.18 2.52 6.25
C TRP A 45 6.49 2.83 4.79
N LEU A 46 7.32 1.99 4.19
CA LEU A 46 7.69 2.04 2.78
C LEU A 46 7.15 0.80 2.08
N VAL A 47 6.52 0.99 0.95
CA VAL A 47 5.95 -0.07 0.10
C VAL A 47 6.72 -0.06 -1.20
N GLU A 48 7.17 -1.22 -1.65
CA GLU A 48 7.82 -1.32 -2.96
C GLU A 48 6.79 -1.06 -4.07
N LYS A 49 7.11 -0.18 -5.04
CA LYS A 49 6.21 0.16 -6.14
C LYS A 49 5.83 -1.06 -6.99
N ALA A 50 6.74 -2.00 -7.19
CA ALA A 50 6.46 -3.24 -7.91
C ALA A 50 5.38 -4.08 -7.20
N ALA A 51 5.50 -4.23 -5.87
CA ALA A 51 4.50 -4.93 -5.07
C ALA A 51 3.17 -4.15 -4.99
N LEU A 52 3.24 -2.82 -4.93
CA LEU A 52 2.07 -1.94 -4.98
C LEU A 52 1.30 -2.10 -6.29
N ASP A 53 1.97 -2.18 -7.43
CA ASP A 53 1.31 -2.29 -8.74
C ASP A 53 0.66 -3.66 -8.93
N GLN A 54 1.33 -4.73 -8.48
CA GLN A 54 0.74 -6.06 -8.39
C GLN A 54 -0.50 -6.08 -7.48
N PHE A 55 -0.42 -5.42 -6.33
CA PHE A 55 -1.53 -5.30 -5.40
C PHE A 55 -2.68 -4.50 -6.02
N ALA A 56 -2.40 -3.35 -6.64
CA ALA A 56 -3.39 -2.49 -7.28
C ALA A 56 -4.15 -3.20 -8.41
N SER A 57 -3.47 -4.07 -9.16
CA SER A 57 -4.11 -4.88 -10.21
C SER A 57 -5.12 -5.90 -9.65
N ARG A 58 -4.92 -6.36 -8.41
CA ARG A 58 -5.76 -7.39 -7.75
C ARG A 58 -6.77 -6.78 -6.77
N TYR A 59 -6.53 -5.56 -6.32
CA TYR A 59 -7.25 -4.95 -5.20
C TYR A 59 -8.47 -4.18 -5.69
N ASP A 60 -9.66 -4.64 -5.28
CA ASP A 60 -10.90 -3.90 -5.48
C ASP A 60 -11.21 -3.05 -4.23
N PRO A 61 -11.13 -1.71 -4.30
CA PRO A 61 -11.28 -0.84 -3.13
C PRO A 61 -12.74 -0.68 -2.67
N ARG A 62 -13.73 -1.33 -3.31
CA ARG A 62 -15.14 -1.15 -2.98
C ARG A 62 -15.40 -1.49 -1.50
N PRO A 63 -15.75 -0.50 -0.66
CA PRO A 63 -16.17 -0.78 0.70
C PRO A 63 -17.58 -1.39 0.62
N GLY A 64 -17.67 -2.71 0.65
CA GLY A 64 -18.92 -3.43 0.41
C GLY A 64 -18.92 -4.82 1.03
N ASN A 65 -19.42 -4.87 2.27
CA ASN A 65 -20.10 -5.96 2.95
C ASN A 65 -19.79 -7.41 2.49
N LYS A 66 -18.86 -8.08 3.21
CA LYS A 66 -19.00 -9.54 3.36
C LYS A 66 -20.14 -9.74 4.35
N ALA A 67 -21.38 -9.65 3.89
CA ALA A 67 -22.48 -10.27 4.59
C ALA A 67 -22.09 -11.75 4.67
N THR A 68 -21.65 -12.15 5.86
CA THR A 68 -21.49 -13.54 6.22
C THR A 68 -22.86 -14.20 6.04
N LEU A 69 -23.06 -14.87 4.91
CA LEU A 69 -24.15 -15.83 4.76
C LEU A 69 -23.68 -17.11 5.44
N PHE A 70 -24.01 -17.22 6.73
CA PHE A 70 -24.12 -18.50 7.42
C PHE A 70 -25.58 -18.96 7.32
#